data_AF-A0AAV1EE73-F1
#
_entry.id   AF-A0AAV1EE73-F1
#
_cell.length_a   1.000
_cell.length_b   1.000
_cell.length_c   1.000
_cell.angle_alpha   90.00
_cell.angle_beta   90.00
_cell.angle_gamma   90.00
#
_symmetry.space_group_name_H-M   'P 1'
#
loop_
_entity.id
_entity.type
_entity.pdbx_description
1 polymer ?
#
loop_
_entity_poly.entity_id
_entity_poly.type
_entity_poly.pdbx_seq_one_letter_code
_entity_poly.pdbx_strand_id
1 'polypeptide(L)'
;MAAYRESDPSSIIVMQQPHCLAIPYVKSMVSAGLATLSCVNFDLSAAICGKEPMNVLCIGHGGGSIPLFLASKIQGAVVHSVEIDPIVISASTKAMGFPQYAVMTKSGERACLSPDPASEVLWKGIHERIQLHESDAEKFMSECNTLYDIVFIDAYDGEDIFPNKLWDPDSPFLRALGNKLHPVHGTVVVNLHSDVDLSDNNSSGSPVFHVLPMGKYVYNVCRAYKDMLLGHTSSRGGLAYTVSAPWVCNTSFVVCRGFGKSKDREFVLNSLLSKSLEVESMVGLPFTCLEYLKRGFTIVS
;
A
#
# COMPACT_ATOMS: atom_id res chain seq x y z
N MET A 1 -15.90 -12.09 9.29
CA MET A 1 -17.21 -12.42 9.89
C MET A 1 -17.86 -13.45 8.98
N ALA A 2 -18.52 -14.47 9.55
CA ALA A 2 -19.34 -15.41 8.80
C ALA A 2 -20.75 -15.41 9.39
N ALA A 3 -21.76 -15.44 8.53
CA ALA A 3 -23.17 -15.55 8.90
C ALA A 3 -23.83 -16.62 8.03
N TYR A 4 -24.95 -17.18 8.47
CA TYR A 4 -25.77 -18.07 7.65
C TYR A 4 -27.24 -17.70 7.81
N ARG A 5 -28.08 -18.05 6.82
CA ARG A 5 -29.53 -17.90 6.99
C ARG A 5 -30.04 -19.06 7.83
N GLU A 6 -30.79 -18.78 8.89
CA GLU A 6 -31.37 -19.84 9.74
C GLU A 6 -32.26 -20.81 8.94
N SER A 7 -32.95 -20.32 7.92
CA SER A 7 -33.80 -21.12 7.02
C SER A 7 -33.03 -21.97 6.01
N ASP A 8 -31.73 -21.69 5.81
CA ASP A 8 -30.83 -22.45 4.96
C ASP A 8 -29.41 -22.42 5.54
N PRO A 9 -29.09 -23.32 6.49
CA PRO A 9 -27.78 -23.36 7.15
C PRO A 9 -26.62 -23.62 6.18
N SER A 10 -26.88 -24.06 4.95
CA SER A 10 -25.85 -24.21 3.91
C SER A 10 -25.45 -22.88 3.26
N SER A 11 -26.25 -21.82 3.44
CA SER A 11 -25.97 -20.48 2.90
C SER A 11 -24.99 -19.70 3.78
N ILE A 12 -23.69 -19.96 3.65
CA ILE A 12 -22.65 -19.23 4.38
C ILE A 12 -22.32 -17.91 3.64
N ILE A 13 -22.42 -16.79 4.34
CA ILE A 13 -21.99 -15.45 3.90
C ILE A 13 -20.72 -15.09 4.66
N VAL A 14 -19.64 -14.86 3.93
CA VAL A 14 -18.36 -14.41 4.49
C VAL A 14 -18.18 -12.92 4.18
N MET A 15 -17.76 -12.14 5.18
CA MET A 15 -17.45 -10.73 5.04
C MET A 15 -16.10 -10.41 5.68
N GLN A 16 -15.19 -9.85 4.90
CA GLN A 16 -13.93 -9.30 5.41
C GLN A 16 -14.21 -8.12 6.34
N GLN A 17 -13.43 -7.96 7.40
CA GLN A 17 -13.59 -6.83 8.33
C GLN A 17 -12.79 -5.63 7.82
N PRO A 18 -13.45 -4.59 7.29
CA PRO A 18 -12.77 -3.51 6.58
C PRO A 18 -11.85 -2.68 7.49
N HIS A 19 -12.16 -2.61 8.78
CA HIS A 19 -11.37 -1.88 9.77
C HIS A 19 -10.18 -2.69 10.33
N CYS A 20 -9.95 -3.92 9.87
CA CYS A 20 -8.94 -4.81 10.40
C CYS A 20 -7.80 -5.03 9.40
N LEU A 21 -6.60 -4.58 9.77
CA LEU A 21 -5.35 -4.99 9.12
C LEU A 21 -4.74 -6.09 9.98
N ALA A 22 -4.82 -7.35 9.56
CA ALA A 22 -4.38 -8.48 10.38
C ALA A 22 -2.85 -8.63 10.39
N ILE A 23 -2.19 -8.34 9.27
CA ILE A 23 -0.77 -8.64 9.08
C ILE A 23 0.12 -7.42 9.43
N PRO A 24 1.21 -7.57 10.21
CA PRO A 24 2.05 -6.46 10.63
C PRO A 24 2.66 -5.62 9.50
N TYR A 25 3.08 -6.23 8.38
CA TYR A 25 3.65 -5.45 7.27
C TYR A 25 2.60 -4.54 6.62
N VAL A 26 1.34 -4.98 6.56
CA VAL A 26 0.25 -4.17 6.01
C VAL A 26 -0.01 -2.93 6.88
N LYS A 27 0.02 -3.10 8.21
CA LYS A 27 -0.01 -1.98 9.16
C LYS A 27 1.17 -1.05 8.94
N SER A 28 2.37 -1.60 8.73
CA SER A 28 3.58 -0.82 8.45
C SER A 28 3.45 0.03 7.20
N MET A 29 2.99 -0.55 6.09
CA MET A 29 2.80 0.18 4.83
C MET A 29 1.80 1.33 5.01
N VAL A 30 0.63 1.05 5.60
CA VAL A 30 -0.42 2.06 5.80
C VAL A 30 0.05 3.18 6.74
N SER A 31 0.70 2.84 7.85
CA SER A 31 1.28 3.83 8.77
C SER A 31 2.33 4.70 8.08
N ALA A 32 3.27 4.09 7.36
CA ALA A 32 4.36 4.80 6.72
C ALA A 32 3.84 5.71 5.59
N GLY A 33 2.94 5.20 4.76
CA GLY A 33 2.31 5.93 3.67
C GLY A 33 1.50 7.13 4.14
N LEU A 34 0.54 6.92 5.06
CA LEU A 34 -0.35 8.00 5.52
C LEU A 34 0.38 9.05 6.37
N ALA A 35 1.33 8.64 7.22
CA ALA A 35 2.16 9.58 7.96
C ALA A 35 3.04 10.43 7.03
N THR A 36 3.62 9.82 5.99
CA THR A 36 4.39 10.55 4.98
C THR A 36 3.51 11.54 4.23
N LEU A 37 2.31 11.12 3.81
CA LEU A 37 1.39 11.99 3.10
C LEU A 37 0.94 13.18 3.95
N SER A 38 0.76 12.97 5.25
CA SER A 38 0.45 14.02 6.24
C SER A 38 1.62 14.95 6.56
N CYS A 39 2.86 14.57 6.24
CA CYS A 39 4.04 15.43 6.37
C CYS A 39 4.20 16.39 5.18
N VAL A 40 3.49 16.17 4.08
CA VAL A 40 3.62 16.94 2.84
C VAL A 40 2.34 17.72 2.54
N ASN A 41 2.33 18.47 1.44
CA ASN A 41 1.23 19.37 1.07
C ASN A 41 -0.01 18.63 0.53
N PHE A 42 -0.57 17.71 1.32
CA PHE A 42 -1.82 16.99 1.05
C PHE A 42 -2.77 17.12 2.25
N ASP A 43 -4.01 17.53 2.01
CA ASP A 43 -5.03 17.66 3.06
C ASP A 43 -5.70 16.31 3.36
N LEU A 44 -5.02 15.50 4.18
CA LEU A 44 -5.55 14.20 4.59
C LEU A 44 -6.87 14.34 5.37
N SER A 45 -7.07 15.43 6.11
CA SER A 45 -8.29 15.65 6.90
C SER A 45 -9.51 15.87 6.00
N ALA A 46 -9.34 16.66 4.94
CA ALA A 46 -10.37 16.84 3.92
C ALA A 46 -10.72 15.52 3.22
N ALA A 47 -9.72 14.71 2.88
CA ALA A 47 -9.92 13.39 2.30
C ALA A 47 -10.67 12.43 3.24
N ILE A 48 -10.32 12.39 4.53
CA ILE A 48 -11.00 11.54 5.53
C ILE A 48 -12.49 11.87 5.59
N CYS A 49 -12.84 13.16 5.58
CA CYS A 49 -14.22 13.64 5.61
C CYS A 49 -14.95 13.55 4.26
N GLY A 50 -14.27 13.11 3.20
CA GLY A 50 -14.83 13.05 1.85
C GLY A 50 -15.05 14.42 1.19
N LYS A 51 -14.40 15.47 1.69
CA LYS A 51 -14.46 16.82 1.10
C LYS A 51 -13.57 16.94 -0.13
N GLU A 52 -12.47 16.18 -0.17
CA GLU A 52 -11.55 16.09 -1.30
C GLU A 52 -11.32 14.63 -1.68
N PRO A 53 -11.13 14.34 -2.98
CA PRO A 53 -10.80 12.99 -3.42
C PRO A 53 -9.35 12.64 -3.04
N MET A 54 -9.12 11.36 -2.76
CA MET A 54 -7.80 10.78 -2.60
C MET A 54 -7.69 9.58 -3.54
N ASN A 55 -6.90 9.72 -4.60
CA ASN A 55 -6.69 8.65 -5.57
C ASN A 55 -5.60 7.70 -5.06
N VAL A 56 -6.01 6.47 -4.77
CA VAL A 56 -5.15 5.41 -4.25
C VAL A 56 -5.00 4.32 -5.31
N LEU A 57 -3.77 3.87 -5.53
CA LEU A 57 -3.50 2.65 -6.30
C LEU A 57 -2.91 1.58 -5.39
N CYS A 58 -3.42 0.35 -5.47
CA CYS A 58 -2.88 -0.83 -4.84
C CYS A 58 -2.50 -1.85 -5.93
N ILE A 59 -1.22 -2.17 -6.06
CA ILE A 59 -0.71 -3.20 -6.97
C ILE A 59 -0.40 -4.46 -6.16
N GLY A 60 -0.98 -5.59 -6.58
CA GLY A 60 -1.04 -6.80 -5.77
C GLY A 60 -2.24 -6.75 -4.84
N HIS A 61 -3.32 -7.43 -5.23
CA HIS A 61 -4.57 -7.38 -4.47
C HIS A 61 -4.51 -8.30 -3.26
N GLY A 62 -3.97 -9.51 -3.45
CA GLY A 62 -4.01 -10.56 -2.44
C GLY A 62 -5.44 -10.78 -1.92
N GLY A 63 -5.64 -10.59 -0.62
CA GLY A 63 -6.97 -10.66 0.01
C GLY A 63 -7.74 -9.33 0.07
N GLY A 64 -7.23 -8.24 -0.51
CA GLY A 64 -7.92 -6.94 -0.57
C GLY A 64 -7.95 -6.13 0.73
N SER A 65 -7.09 -6.43 1.70
CA SER A 65 -7.11 -5.77 3.03
C SER A 65 -6.78 -4.28 2.97
N ILE A 66 -5.71 -3.89 2.29
CA ILE A 66 -5.32 -2.47 2.10
C ILE A 66 -6.43 -1.67 1.40
N PRO A 67 -6.89 -2.06 0.18
CA PRO A 67 -7.88 -1.26 -0.52
C PRO A 67 -9.19 -1.14 0.24
N LEU A 68 -9.63 -2.22 0.90
CA LEU A 68 -10.83 -2.21 1.72
C LEU A 68 -10.67 -1.32 2.95
N PHE A 69 -9.51 -1.37 3.61
CA PHE A 69 -9.22 -0.55 4.78
C PHE A 69 -9.24 0.93 4.45
N LEU A 70 -8.50 1.34 3.41
CA LEU A 70 -8.40 2.74 3.01
C LEU A 70 -9.76 3.30 2.60
N ALA A 71 -10.52 2.58 1.79
CA ALA A 71 -11.87 2.99 1.44
C ALA A 71 -12.76 3.11 2.70
N SER A 72 -12.67 2.18 3.66
CA SER A 72 -13.49 2.25 4.87
C SER A 72 -13.16 3.40 5.82
N LYS A 73 -11.89 3.82 5.85
CA LYS A 73 -11.39 4.83 6.79
C LYS A 73 -11.31 6.23 6.21
N ILE A 74 -11.20 6.35 4.89
CA ILE A 74 -11.05 7.62 4.19
C ILE A 74 -12.20 7.74 3.21
N GLN A 75 -13.19 8.56 3.54
CA GLN A 75 -14.43 8.66 2.75
C GLN A 75 -14.18 9.19 1.33
N GLY A 76 -13.20 10.07 1.16
CA GLY A 76 -12.77 10.61 -0.13
C GLY A 76 -11.87 9.67 -0.94
N ALA A 77 -11.46 8.52 -0.38
CA ALA A 77 -10.59 7.61 -1.11
C ALA A 77 -11.33 6.93 -2.27
N VAL A 78 -10.76 7.06 -3.46
CA VAL A 78 -11.08 6.27 -4.66
C VAL A 78 -9.91 5.32 -4.88
N VAL A 79 -10.18 4.02 -4.76
CA VAL A 79 -9.13 3.01 -4.69
C VAL A 79 -9.16 2.12 -5.91
N HIS A 80 -8.10 2.15 -6.70
CA HIS A 80 -7.85 1.17 -7.76
C HIS A 80 -6.98 0.06 -7.18
N SER A 81 -7.43 -1.19 -7.29
CA SER A 81 -6.69 -2.39 -6.92
C SER A 81 -6.40 -3.18 -8.18
N VAL A 82 -5.17 -3.62 -8.39
CA VAL A 82 -4.74 -4.33 -9.59
C VAL A 82 -4.19 -5.69 -9.19
N GLU A 83 -4.72 -6.74 -9.82
CA GLU A 83 -4.31 -8.12 -9.62
C GLU A 83 -4.14 -8.80 -10.97
N ILE A 84 -3.05 -9.55 -11.12
CA ILE A 84 -2.76 -10.27 -12.36
C ILE A 84 -3.42 -11.65 -12.38
N ASP A 85 -3.57 -12.30 -11.22
CA ASP A 85 -4.07 -13.66 -11.13
C ASP A 85 -5.59 -13.69 -10.88
N PRO A 86 -6.41 -14.15 -11.85
CA PRO A 86 -7.85 -14.28 -11.67
C PRO A 86 -8.24 -15.28 -10.57
N ILE A 87 -7.37 -16.23 -10.21
CA ILE A 87 -7.59 -17.16 -9.10
C ILE A 87 -7.54 -16.40 -7.77
N VAL A 88 -6.60 -15.46 -7.60
CA VAL A 88 -6.51 -14.60 -6.41
C VAL A 88 -7.76 -13.74 -6.28
N ILE A 89 -8.22 -13.11 -7.38
CA ILE A 89 -9.47 -12.34 -7.40
C ILE A 89 -10.68 -13.22 -7.03
N SER A 90 -10.76 -14.43 -7.58
CA SER A 90 -11.84 -15.36 -7.27
C SER A 90 -11.80 -15.79 -5.80
N ALA A 91 -10.61 -16.04 -5.24
CA ALA A 91 -10.45 -16.40 -3.84
C ALA A 91 -10.84 -15.25 -2.91
N SER A 92 -10.38 -14.03 -3.19
CA SER A 92 -10.69 -12.86 -2.35
C SER A 92 -12.19 -12.57 -2.31
N THR A 93 -12.86 -12.61 -3.47
CA THR A 93 -14.29 -12.29 -3.58
C THR A 93 -15.20 -13.41 -3.10
N LYS A 94 -14.92 -14.67 -3.45
CA LYS A 94 -15.83 -15.79 -3.14
C LYS A 94 -15.57 -16.44 -1.78
N ALA A 95 -14.30 -16.51 -1.34
CA ALA A 95 -13.93 -17.23 -0.12
C ALA A 95 -13.58 -16.30 1.05
N MET A 96 -13.01 -15.13 0.77
CA MET A 96 -12.54 -14.22 1.83
C MET A 96 -13.52 -13.08 2.13
N GLY A 97 -14.59 -12.95 1.34
CA GLY A 97 -15.64 -11.96 1.56
C GLY A 97 -15.25 -10.53 1.18
N PHE A 98 -14.37 -10.37 0.18
CA PHE A 98 -14.14 -9.08 -0.49
C PHE A 98 -15.35 -8.73 -1.38
N PRO A 99 -15.78 -7.45 -1.47
CA PRO A 99 -16.99 -7.09 -2.21
C PRO A 99 -16.88 -7.41 -3.70
N GLN A 100 -17.75 -8.31 -4.19
CA GLN A 100 -17.79 -8.69 -5.61
C GLN A 100 -18.14 -7.50 -6.53
N TYR A 101 -18.92 -6.54 -6.04
CA TYR A 101 -19.24 -5.32 -6.79
C TYR A 101 -18.00 -4.47 -7.12
N ALA A 102 -16.90 -4.63 -6.37
CA ALA A 102 -15.67 -3.91 -6.66
C ALA A 102 -14.99 -4.38 -7.96
N VAL A 103 -15.30 -5.59 -8.45
CA VAL A 103 -14.65 -6.19 -9.62
C VAL A 103 -15.02 -5.44 -10.91
N MET A 104 -14.00 -5.13 -11.71
CA MET A 104 -14.12 -4.44 -12.99
C MET A 104 -13.95 -5.42 -14.15
N THR A 105 -14.67 -5.17 -15.24
CA THR A 105 -14.47 -5.83 -16.53
C THR A 105 -13.26 -5.24 -17.25
N LYS A 106 -12.82 -5.92 -18.31
CA LYS A 106 -11.78 -5.41 -19.22
C LYS A 106 -12.20 -4.14 -19.97
N SER A 107 -13.50 -3.84 -20.06
CA SER A 107 -14.03 -2.59 -20.63
C SER A 107 -13.99 -1.41 -19.65
N GLY A 108 -13.60 -1.63 -18.38
CA GLY A 108 -13.59 -0.59 -17.36
C GLY A 108 -14.96 -0.37 -16.70
N GLU A 109 -15.92 -1.26 -16.91
CA GLU A 109 -17.23 -1.24 -16.27
C GLU A 109 -17.26 -2.18 -15.06
N ARG A 110 -18.26 -2.03 -14.19
CA ARG A 110 -18.46 -2.97 -13.07
C ARG A 110 -18.87 -4.34 -13.63
N ALA A 111 -18.21 -5.41 -13.18
CA ALA A 111 -18.58 -6.78 -13.56
C ALA A 111 -19.99 -7.16 -13.06
N CYS A 112 -20.42 -6.54 -11.98
CA CYS A 112 -21.78 -6.63 -11.45
C CYS A 112 -22.51 -5.30 -11.67
N LEU A 113 -23.64 -5.31 -12.38
CA LEU A 113 -24.37 -4.09 -12.77
C LEU A 113 -25.00 -3.35 -11.59
N SER A 114 -25.36 -4.08 -10.52
CA SER A 114 -25.95 -3.52 -9.32
C SER A 114 -25.49 -4.31 -8.10
N PRO A 115 -25.15 -3.65 -6.99
CA PRO A 115 -24.83 -4.34 -5.76
C PRO A 115 -26.05 -5.08 -5.23
N ASP A 116 -25.84 -6.29 -4.71
CA ASP A 116 -26.90 -7.01 -4.01
C ASP A 116 -27.37 -6.20 -2.78
N PRO A 117 -28.68 -6.17 -2.45
CA PRO A 117 -29.17 -5.39 -1.31
C PRO A 117 -28.48 -5.69 0.03
N ALA A 118 -28.06 -6.94 0.27
CA ALA A 118 -27.30 -7.26 1.47
C ALA A 118 -25.89 -6.66 1.41
N SER A 119 -25.25 -6.64 0.23
CA SER A 119 -23.98 -5.95 0.01
C SER A 119 -24.07 -4.45 0.32
N GLU A 120 -25.15 -3.77 -0.05
CA GLU A 120 -25.37 -2.36 0.32
C GLU A 120 -25.40 -2.15 1.83
N VAL A 121 -26.15 -3.00 2.55
CA VAL A 121 -26.24 -2.93 4.01
C VAL A 121 -24.89 -3.21 4.68
N LEU A 122 -24.14 -4.18 4.15
CA LEU A 122 -22.85 -4.61 4.72
C LEU A 122 -21.75 -3.58 4.47
N TRP A 123 -21.67 -3.03 3.26
CA TRP A 123 -20.54 -2.20 2.83
C TRP A 123 -20.82 -0.70 2.89
N LYS A 124 -22.08 -0.26 2.95
CA LYS A 124 -22.47 1.14 3.14
C LYS A 124 -21.73 2.11 2.19
N GLY A 125 -21.66 1.75 0.90
CA GLY A 125 -20.97 2.54 -0.14
C GLY A 125 -19.44 2.43 -0.18
N ILE A 126 -18.80 1.63 0.69
CA ILE A 126 -17.34 1.40 0.65
C ILE A 126 -16.94 0.72 -0.67
N HIS A 127 -17.70 -0.31 -1.08
CA HIS A 127 -17.48 -1.11 -2.29
C HIS A 127 -17.58 -0.30 -3.58
N GLU A 128 -18.37 0.78 -3.59
CA GLU A 128 -18.54 1.65 -4.75
C GLU A 128 -17.29 2.47 -5.08
N ARG A 129 -16.44 2.73 -4.07
CA ARG A 129 -15.21 3.51 -4.21
C ARG A 129 -13.98 2.66 -4.47
N ILE A 130 -14.12 1.35 -4.55
CA ILE A 130 -13.04 0.41 -4.85
C ILE A 130 -13.25 -0.15 -6.25
N GLN A 131 -12.22 -0.19 -7.08
CA GLN A 131 -12.22 -0.76 -8.42
C GLN A 131 -11.11 -1.81 -8.50
N LEU A 132 -11.47 -3.09 -8.57
CA LEU A 132 -10.55 -4.22 -8.67
C LEU A 132 -10.42 -4.65 -10.13
N HIS A 133 -9.24 -4.45 -10.71
CA HIS A 133 -8.93 -4.75 -12.10
C HIS A 133 -8.09 -6.03 -12.20
N GLU A 134 -8.56 -6.98 -13.02
CA GLU A 134 -7.74 -8.10 -13.51
C GLU A 134 -6.80 -7.56 -14.61
N SER A 135 -5.58 -7.22 -14.25
CA SER A 135 -4.58 -6.71 -15.18
C SER A 135 -3.17 -6.90 -14.65
N ASP A 136 -2.23 -7.01 -15.60
CA ASP A 136 -0.83 -6.74 -15.30
C ASP A 136 -0.66 -5.25 -14.91
N ALA A 137 0.21 -4.98 -13.93
CA ALA A 137 0.42 -3.64 -13.39
C ALA A 137 1.08 -2.68 -14.40
N GLU A 138 2.04 -3.16 -15.21
CA GLU A 138 2.64 -2.36 -16.28
C GLU A 138 1.60 -1.94 -17.31
N LYS A 139 0.80 -2.92 -17.75
CA LYS A 139 -0.30 -2.66 -18.68
C LYS A 139 -1.30 -1.65 -18.10
N PHE A 140 -1.77 -1.87 -16.87
CA PHE A 140 -2.72 -0.98 -16.21
C PHE A 140 -2.19 0.46 -16.13
N MET A 141 -0.92 0.62 -15.74
CA MET A 141 -0.30 1.95 -15.63
C MET A 141 -0.16 2.67 -16.97
N SER A 142 0.03 1.92 -18.06
CA SER A 142 0.08 2.48 -19.41
C SER A 142 -1.28 2.98 -19.92
N GLU A 143 -2.37 2.34 -19.47
CA GLU A 143 -3.74 2.62 -19.94
C GLU A 143 -4.50 3.59 -19.02
N CYS A 144 -4.15 3.65 -17.74
CA CYS A 144 -4.86 4.49 -16.77
C CYS A 144 -4.61 5.98 -17.00
N ASN A 145 -5.60 6.82 -16.71
CA ASN A 145 -5.51 8.29 -16.85
C ASN A 145 -5.46 9.03 -15.51
N THR A 146 -5.57 8.29 -14.40
CA THR A 146 -5.62 8.86 -13.05
C THR A 146 -4.23 9.26 -12.56
N LEU A 147 -4.15 10.43 -11.93
CA LEU A 147 -3.00 10.80 -11.10
C LEU A 147 -3.26 10.31 -9.67
N TYR A 148 -2.30 9.60 -9.10
CA TYR A 148 -2.40 9.00 -7.76
C TYR A 148 -1.67 9.84 -6.72
N ASP A 149 -2.33 10.04 -5.59
CA ASP A 149 -1.76 10.70 -4.41
C ASP A 149 -0.86 9.73 -3.64
N ILE A 150 -1.28 8.46 -3.58
CA ILE A 150 -0.52 7.39 -2.97
C ILE A 150 -0.66 6.07 -3.73
N VAL A 151 0.44 5.34 -3.82
CA VAL A 151 0.51 4.01 -4.45
C VAL A 151 1.09 3.02 -3.45
N PHE A 152 0.41 1.90 -3.24
CA PHE A 152 0.89 0.76 -2.49
C PHE A 152 1.24 -0.38 -3.46
N ILE A 153 2.39 -1.00 -3.27
CA ILE A 153 2.84 -2.13 -4.09
C ILE A 153 3.18 -3.28 -3.15
N ASP A 154 2.37 -4.33 -3.22
CA ASP A 154 2.47 -5.58 -2.45
C ASP A 154 2.32 -6.76 -3.42
N ALA A 155 3.27 -6.88 -4.35
CA ALA A 155 3.22 -7.84 -5.44
C ALA A 155 4.50 -8.68 -5.48
N TYR A 156 4.34 -10.00 -5.38
CA TYR A 156 5.41 -10.99 -5.47
C TYR A 156 5.07 -11.99 -6.56
N ASP A 157 6.09 -12.64 -7.11
CA ASP A 157 5.88 -13.82 -7.94
C ASP A 157 5.65 -15.07 -7.08
N GLY A 158 5.50 -16.23 -7.74
CA GLY A 158 5.27 -17.50 -7.07
C GLY A 158 6.42 -17.98 -6.16
N GLU A 159 7.58 -17.33 -6.22
CA GLU A 159 8.79 -17.68 -5.46
C GLU A 159 9.12 -16.64 -4.38
N ASP A 160 8.15 -15.79 -4.00
CA ASP A 160 8.31 -14.70 -3.02
C ASP A 160 9.37 -13.64 -3.44
N ILE A 161 9.56 -13.47 -4.75
CA ILE A 161 10.47 -12.47 -5.31
C ILE A 161 9.66 -11.29 -5.85
N PHE A 162 10.09 -10.06 -5.48
CA PHE A 162 9.52 -8.85 -6.04
C PHE A 162 9.81 -8.77 -7.55
N PRO A 163 8.84 -8.78 -8.49
CA PRO A 163 9.16 -8.99 -9.90
C PRO A 163 10.06 -7.90 -10.51
N ASN A 164 11.13 -8.28 -11.23
CA ASN A 164 12.07 -7.34 -11.86
C ASN A 164 11.39 -6.30 -12.76
N LYS A 165 10.35 -6.69 -13.50
CA LYS A 165 9.53 -5.77 -14.31
C LYS A 165 8.93 -4.58 -13.53
N LEU A 166 8.77 -4.70 -12.21
CA LEU A 166 8.20 -3.65 -11.36
C LEU A 166 9.25 -2.70 -10.77
N TRP A 167 10.55 -2.95 -10.98
CA TRP A 167 11.61 -2.09 -10.43
C TRP A 167 12.80 -1.88 -11.36
N ASP A 168 12.86 -2.56 -12.49
CA ASP A 168 13.89 -2.32 -13.48
C ASP A 168 13.85 -0.85 -13.92
N PRO A 169 14.98 -0.10 -13.86
CA PRO A 169 15.02 1.32 -14.21
C PRO A 169 14.57 1.64 -15.64
N ASP A 170 14.72 0.68 -16.56
CA ASP A 170 14.32 0.81 -17.96
C ASP A 170 12.91 0.26 -18.22
N SER A 171 12.24 -0.31 -17.20
CA SER A 171 10.87 -0.81 -17.34
C SER A 171 9.88 0.29 -17.74
N PRO A 172 8.95 -0.01 -18.66
CA PRO A 172 7.79 0.83 -18.92
C PRO A 172 6.98 1.12 -17.65
N PHE A 173 6.89 0.16 -16.73
CA PHE A 173 6.17 0.32 -15.46
C PHE A 173 6.67 1.50 -14.62
N LEU A 174 7.96 1.55 -14.27
CA LEU A 174 8.50 2.59 -13.39
C LEU A 174 8.35 3.99 -14.01
N ARG A 175 8.53 4.09 -15.34
CA ARG A 175 8.31 5.33 -16.08
C ARG A 175 6.84 5.76 -16.04
N ALA A 176 5.91 4.83 -16.28
CA ALA A 176 4.48 5.10 -16.22
C ALA A 176 4.07 5.52 -14.80
N LEU A 177 4.57 4.83 -13.77
CA LEU A 177 4.37 5.20 -12.36
C LEU A 177 4.85 6.62 -12.07
N GLY A 178 6.05 6.99 -12.51
CA GLY A 178 6.55 8.35 -12.38
C GLY A 178 5.62 9.40 -13.01
N ASN A 179 5.03 9.10 -14.17
CA ASN A 179 4.13 10.01 -14.88
C ASN A 179 2.73 10.08 -14.27
N LYS A 180 2.27 9.02 -13.59
CA LYS A 180 0.94 8.91 -12.99
C LYS A 180 0.92 9.23 -11.49
N LEU A 181 2.07 9.50 -10.89
CA LEU A 181 2.17 9.92 -9.50
C LEU A 181 1.98 11.44 -9.39
N HIS A 182 1.24 11.92 -8.39
CA HIS A 182 1.00 13.35 -8.19
C HIS A 182 2.35 14.11 -8.09
N PRO A 183 2.52 15.26 -8.79
CA PRO A 183 3.82 15.92 -8.90
C PRO A 183 4.33 16.56 -7.61
N VAL A 184 3.43 16.87 -6.67
CA VAL A 184 3.76 17.61 -5.43
C VAL A 184 3.95 16.68 -4.24
N HIS A 185 2.92 15.91 -3.89
CA HIS A 185 2.87 15.06 -2.69
C HIS A 185 2.85 13.57 -2.98
N GLY A 186 2.91 13.18 -4.26
CA GLY A 186 2.75 11.81 -4.66
C GLY A 186 3.71 10.88 -3.93
N THR A 187 3.16 9.83 -3.33
CA THR A 187 3.86 8.92 -2.42
C THR A 187 3.74 7.48 -2.93
N VAL A 188 4.82 6.71 -2.91
CA VAL A 188 4.84 5.28 -3.23
C VAL A 188 5.32 4.51 -2.00
N VAL A 189 4.63 3.44 -1.68
CA VAL A 189 4.96 2.52 -0.59
C VAL A 189 5.08 1.11 -1.16
N VAL A 190 6.25 0.49 -1.00
CA VAL A 190 6.55 -0.85 -1.53
C VAL A 190 6.82 -1.78 -0.37
N ASN A 191 6.17 -2.95 -0.37
CA ASN A 191 6.51 -4.04 0.51
C ASN A 191 7.69 -4.82 -0.08
N LEU A 192 8.74 -5.05 0.70
CA LEU A 192 9.91 -5.82 0.28
C LEU A 192 10.26 -6.86 1.34
N HIS A 193 10.33 -8.13 0.97
CA HIS A 193 10.87 -9.17 1.85
C HIS A 193 12.38 -8.95 2.02
N SER A 194 12.90 -9.10 3.24
CA SER A 194 14.34 -9.07 3.49
C SER A 194 15.05 -10.17 2.70
N ASP A 195 16.13 -9.78 2.02
CA ASP A 195 17.01 -10.63 1.22
C ASP A 195 18.32 -10.98 1.95
N VAL A 196 18.33 -10.91 3.28
CA VAL A 196 19.50 -11.25 4.10
C VAL A 196 19.39 -12.65 4.65
N ASP A 197 20.27 -13.52 4.16
CA ASP A 197 20.45 -14.86 4.71
C ASP A 197 21.06 -14.78 6.11
N LEU A 198 20.29 -15.17 7.13
CA LEU A 198 20.78 -15.30 8.50
C LEU A 198 21.85 -16.40 8.67
N SER A 199 22.10 -17.21 7.63
CA SER A 199 23.07 -18.31 7.65
C SER A 199 24.54 -17.86 7.52
N ASP A 200 24.82 -16.61 7.15
CA ASP A 200 26.20 -16.11 6.96
C ASP A 200 26.87 -15.58 8.24
N ASN A 201 26.23 -15.71 9.41
CA ASN A 201 26.83 -15.28 10.68
C ASN A 201 27.74 -16.35 11.29
N ASN A 202 28.97 -16.41 10.79
CA ASN A 202 30.15 -16.96 11.48
C ASN A 202 30.68 -16.03 12.60
N SER A 203 29.89 -15.06 13.08
CA SER A 203 30.24 -14.21 14.20
C SER A 203 29.40 -14.54 15.42
N SER A 204 30.02 -15.23 16.37
CA SER A 204 29.55 -15.46 17.73
C SER A 204 29.10 -14.14 18.41
N GLY A 205 27.79 -13.96 18.54
CA GLY A 205 27.16 -12.86 19.28
C GLY A 205 25.67 -13.12 19.45
N SER A 206 25.17 -12.95 20.68
CA SER A 206 23.82 -13.27 21.20
C SER A 206 22.62 -12.97 20.26
N PRO A 207 21.50 -13.75 20.32
CA PRO A 207 20.33 -13.55 19.47
C PRO A 207 19.50 -12.38 20.00
N VAL A 208 19.94 -11.17 19.69
CA VAL A 208 19.10 -9.98 19.83
C VAL A 208 18.43 -9.78 18.47
N PHE A 209 17.11 -9.61 18.44
CA PHE A 209 16.27 -9.31 17.27
C PHE A 209 16.63 -7.95 16.62
N HIS A 210 17.92 -7.76 16.28
CA HIS A 210 18.45 -6.58 15.65
C HIS A 210 17.94 -6.50 14.21
N VAL A 211 17.62 -5.26 13.83
CA VAL A 211 17.30 -4.81 12.47
C VAL A 211 18.18 -5.55 11.46
N LEU A 212 17.57 -6.37 10.60
CA LEU A 212 18.30 -7.01 9.50
C LEU A 212 18.85 -5.90 8.60
N PRO A 213 20.14 -5.93 8.23
CA PRO A 213 20.66 -4.98 7.25
C PRO A 213 19.88 -5.11 5.94
N MET A 214 19.81 -4.04 5.14
CA MET A 214 19.19 -4.13 3.83
C MET A 214 20.15 -4.85 2.88
N GLY A 215 19.73 -5.98 2.30
CA GLY A 215 20.56 -6.71 1.35
C GLY A 215 20.63 -6.01 -0.01
N LYS A 216 21.49 -6.55 -0.87
CA LYS A 216 21.85 -5.93 -2.16
C LYS A 216 20.63 -5.81 -3.09
N TYR A 217 19.74 -6.80 -3.07
CA TYR A 217 18.57 -6.81 -3.91
C TYR A 217 17.59 -5.71 -3.49
N VAL A 218 17.21 -5.67 -2.21
CA VAL A 218 16.30 -4.65 -1.67
C VAL A 218 16.87 -3.24 -1.85
N TYR A 219 18.19 -3.07 -1.66
CA TYR A 219 18.87 -1.80 -1.93
C TYR A 219 18.70 -1.34 -3.39
N ASN A 220 18.89 -2.24 -4.35
CA ASN A 220 18.76 -1.91 -5.78
C ASN A 220 17.32 -1.52 -6.15
N VAL A 221 16.33 -2.23 -5.61
CA VAL A 221 14.91 -1.87 -5.78
C VAL A 221 14.66 -0.46 -5.24
N CYS A 222 15.09 -0.18 -4.01
CA CYS A 222 14.91 1.14 -3.39
C CYS A 222 15.56 2.26 -4.22
N ARG A 223 16.78 2.01 -4.73
CA ARG A 223 17.50 2.96 -5.58
C ARG A 223 16.78 3.24 -6.89
N ALA A 224 16.27 2.22 -7.57
CA ALA A 224 15.58 2.39 -8.85
C ALA A 224 14.34 3.29 -8.71
N TYR A 225 13.51 3.05 -7.70
CA TYR A 225 12.35 3.89 -7.41
C TYR A 225 12.72 5.31 -7.03
N LYS A 226 13.71 5.48 -6.12
CA LYS A 226 14.16 6.82 -5.70
C LYS A 226 14.68 7.61 -6.91
N ASP A 227 15.57 7.01 -7.69
CA ASP A 227 16.23 7.66 -8.82
C ASP A 227 15.19 8.01 -9.93
N MET A 228 14.22 7.12 -10.20
CA MET A 228 13.14 7.38 -11.17
C MET A 228 12.15 8.46 -10.69
N LEU A 229 11.69 8.39 -9.44
CA LEU A 229 10.58 9.23 -8.96
C LEU A 229 11.01 10.61 -8.49
N LEU A 230 12.23 10.74 -7.95
CA LEU A 230 12.80 11.99 -7.44
C LEU A 230 13.83 12.59 -8.40
N GLY A 231 14.35 11.81 -9.36
CA GLY A 231 15.39 12.22 -10.29
C GLY A 231 16.80 12.23 -9.66
N HIS A 232 17.83 12.28 -10.53
CA HIS A 232 19.23 12.37 -10.09
C HIS A 232 19.62 13.77 -9.59
N THR A 233 18.89 14.80 -10.01
CA THR A 233 19.15 16.19 -9.61
C THR A 233 18.24 16.57 -8.46
N SER A 234 18.86 16.97 -7.33
CA SER A 234 18.26 17.45 -6.08
C SER A 234 17.35 18.69 -6.18
N SER A 235 16.91 19.06 -7.38
CA SER A 235 16.06 20.21 -7.64
C SER A 235 14.62 20.00 -7.20
N ARG A 236 14.07 18.77 -7.29
CA ARG A 236 12.65 18.51 -7.03
C ARG A 236 12.25 18.36 -5.56
N GLY A 237 13.19 18.19 -4.62
CA GLY A 237 12.84 17.89 -3.22
C GLY A 237 12.15 16.52 -3.11
N GLY A 238 12.17 15.93 -1.92
CA GLY A 238 11.59 14.60 -1.69
C GLY A 238 12.43 13.74 -0.76
N LEU A 239 11.83 12.63 -0.37
CA LEU A 239 12.38 11.71 0.61
C LEU A 239 12.17 10.27 0.13
N ALA A 240 13.19 9.45 0.32
CA ALA A 240 13.06 8.00 0.25
C ALA A 240 13.61 7.39 1.54
N TYR A 241 12.87 6.47 2.14
CA TYR A 241 13.28 5.82 3.39
C TYR A 241 12.69 4.42 3.50
N THR A 242 13.26 3.61 4.38
CA THR A 242 12.76 2.28 4.73
C THR A 242 12.43 2.21 6.21
N VAL A 243 11.43 1.40 6.57
CA VAL A 243 11.15 0.97 7.94
C VAL A 243 10.89 -0.53 7.95
N SER A 244 11.32 -1.22 9.00
CA SER A 244 11.15 -2.67 9.11
C SER A 244 9.82 -3.00 9.78
N ALA A 245 9.04 -3.88 9.16
CA ALA A 245 7.86 -4.43 9.77
C ALA A 245 8.24 -5.42 10.87
N PRO A 246 7.56 -5.41 12.02
CA PRO A 246 7.87 -6.31 13.11
C PRO A 246 7.40 -7.74 12.79
N TRP A 247 8.19 -8.74 13.19
CA TRP A 247 7.86 -10.18 13.19
C TRP A 247 7.78 -10.92 11.86
N VAL A 248 7.79 -10.20 10.72
CA VAL A 248 7.52 -10.81 9.40
C VAL A 248 8.62 -10.57 8.36
N CYS A 249 9.79 -10.07 8.78
CA CYS A 249 10.96 -9.82 7.90
C CYS A 249 10.70 -8.90 6.68
N ASN A 250 9.54 -8.25 6.59
CA ASN A 250 9.25 -7.26 5.58
C ASN A 250 9.86 -5.89 5.90
N THR A 251 10.16 -5.14 4.85
CA THR A 251 10.55 -3.74 4.87
C THR A 251 9.53 -2.93 4.07
N SER A 252 8.95 -1.91 4.69
CA SER A 252 8.16 -0.91 3.98
C SER A 252 9.12 0.16 3.47
N PHE A 253 9.30 0.20 2.16
CA PHE A 253 10.05 1.25 1.48
C PHE A 253 9.08 2.36 1.02
N VAL A 254 9.42 3.62 1.27
CA VAL A 254 8.61 4.78 0.93
C VAL A 254 9.40 5.76 0.10
N VAL A 255 8.80 6.29 -0.96
CA VAL A 255 9.31 7.42 -1.76
C VAL A 255 8.23 8.49 -1.89
N CYS A 256 8.57 9.74 -1.60
CA CYS A 256 7.64 10.86 -1.65
C CYS A 256 8.28 12.12 -2.25
N ARG A 257 7.56 12.82 -3.13
CA ARG A 257 8.03 14.05 -3.81
C ARG A 257 7.98 15.33 -2.94
N GLY A 258 7.20 15.34 -1.86
CA GLY A 258 6.83 16.59 -1.17
C GLY A 258 7.67 16.97 0.06
N PHE A 259 8.62 16.14 0.48
CA PHE A 259 9.31 16.29 1.78
C PHE A 259 10.39 17.39 1.83
N GLY A 260 10.48 18.25 0.81
CA GLY A 260 11.48 19.32 0.72
C GLY A 260 12.92 18.80 0.52
N LYS A 261 13.92 19.65 0.76
CA LYS A 261 15.35 19.33 0.54
C LYS A 261 16.09 18.87 1.80
N SER A 262 15.47 18.96 2.98
CA SER A 262 16.12 18.54 4.22
C SER A 262 16.25 17.02 4.23
N LYS A 263 17.49 16.55 4.29
CA LYS A 263 17.82 15.12 4.44
C LYS A 263 18.27 14.79 5.87
N ASP A 264 18.05 15.70 6.81
CA ASP A 264 18.42 15.45 8.20
C ASP A 264 17.56 14.33 8.77
N ARG A 265 18.22 13.24 9.15
CA ARG A 265 17.57 11.99 9.55
C ARG A 265 16.67 12.19 10.76
N GLU A 266 17.13 12.96 11.73
CA GLU A 266 16.42 13.17 12.99
C GLU A 266 15.19 14.07 12.77
N PHE A 267 15.33 15.16 12.01
CA PHE A 267 14.21 16.01 11.62
C PHE A 267 13.12 15.25 10.86
N VAL A 268 13.52 14.45 9.85
CA VAL A 268 12.59 13.63 9.06
C VAL A 268 11.85 12.63 9.96
N LEU A 269 12.59 11.89 10.78
CA LEU A 269 12.00 10.89 11.67
C LEU A 269 11.04 11.56 12.66
N ASN A 270 11.45 12.64 13.33
CA ASN A 270 10.59 13.35 14.28
C ASN A 270 9.32 13.90 13.63
N SER A 271 9.40 14.40 12.40
CA SER A 271 8.23 14.85 11.63
C SER A 271 7.26 13.69 11.36
N LEU A 272 7.78 12.55 10.87
CA LEU A 272 6.97 11.34 10.63
C LEU A 272 6.32 10.83 11.92
N LEU A 273 7.06 10.78 13.02
CA LEU A 273 6.52 10.32 14.32
C LEU A 273 5.42 11.26 14.82
N SER A 274 5.61 12.57 14.73
CA SER A 274 4.59 13.55 15.10
C SER A 274 3.32 13.38 14.26
N LYS A 275 3.45 13.33 12.92
CA LYS A 275 2.29 13.14 12.03
C LYS A 275 1.64 11.78 12.16
N SER A 276 2.39 10.75 12.56
CA SER A 276 1.81 9.42 12.77
C SER A 276 0.78 9.38 13.90
N LEU A 277 0.97 10.18 14.95
CA LEU A 277 0.02 10.31 16.06
C LEU A 277 -1.24 11.06 15.61
N GLU A 278 -1.09 12.10 14.78
CA GLU A 278 -2.22 12.81 14.18
C GLU A 278 -3.02 11.87 13.27
N VAL A 279 -2.35 11.10 12.41
CA VAL A 279 -2.98 10.11 11.51
C VAL A 279 -3.73 9.05 12.30
N GLU A 280 -3.13 8.50 13.35
CA GLU A 280 -3.76 7.49 14.21
C GLU A 280 -5.09 7.99 14.79
N SER A 281 -5.10 9.23 15.28
CA SER A 281 -6.30 9.87 15.82
C SER A 281 -7.33 10.20 14.73
N MET A 282 -6.93 10.87 13.65
CA MET A 282 -7.85 11.34 12.60
C MET A 282 -8.47 10.19 11.81
N VAL A 283 -7.69 9.16 11.48
CA VAL A 283 -8.16 7.98 10.73
C VAL A 283 -8.84 6.97 11.66
N GLY A 284 -8.64 7.10 12.98
CA GLY A 284 -9.14 6.14 13.98
C GLY A 284 -8.54 4.75 13.78
N LEU A 285 -7.21 4.66 13.72
CA LEU A 285 -6.51 3.40 13.51
C LEU A 285 -6.61 2.52 14.78
N PRO A 286 -6.85 1.20 14.64
CA PRO A 286 -6.94 0.30 15.79
C PRO A 286 -5.56 -0.21 16.26
N PHE A 287 -4.49 0.47 15.89
CA PHE A 287 -3.10 0.13 16.20
C PHE A 287 -2.23 1.37 16.16
N THR A 288 -1.09 1.32 16.85
CA THR A 288 -0.19 2.48 16.95
C THR A 288 0.77 2.56 15.78
N CYS A 289 0.76 3.69 15.05
CA CYS A 289 1.66 3.90 13.91
C CYS A 289 3.15 3.97 14.32
N LEU A 290 3.39 4.47 15.55
CA LEU A 290 4.72 4.72 16.09
C LEU A 290 5.62 3.49 16.03
N GLU A 291 5.06 2.31 16.32
CA GLU A 291 5.78 1.04 16.35
C GLU A 291 6.32 0.65 14.97
N TYR A 292 5.60 1.05 13.91
CA TYR A 292 5.93 0.72 12.54
C TYR A 292 6.83 1.76 11.85
N LEU A 293 7.00 2.94 12.43
CA LEU A 293 7.82 4.02 11.86
C LEU A 293 9.21 4.13 12.49
N LYS A 294 9.35 3.79 13.77
CA LYS A 294 10.65 3.89 14.46
C LYS A 294 11.62 2.77 14.08
N ARG A 295 11.08 1.58 13.79
CA ARG A 295 11.88 0.36 13.66
C ARG A 295 12.62 0.35 12.32
N GLY A 296 13.95 0.24 12.37
CA GLY A 296 14.78 0.12 11.16
C GLY A 296 14.78 1.36 10.26
N PHE A 297 14.37 2.53 10.78
CA PHE A 297 14.27 3.76 9.99
C PHE A 297 15.63 4.13 9.38
N THR A 298 15.69 4.10 8.04
CA THR A 298 16.89 4.39 7.26
C THR A 298 16.51 5.24 6.05
N ILE A 299 17.21 6.36 5.85
CA ILE A 299 17.05 7.17 4.63
C ILE A 299 17.81 6.49 3.49
N VAL A 300 17.15 6.34 2.34
CA VAL A 300 17.76 5.80 1.13
C VAL A 300 18.44 6.94 0.37
N SER A 301 19.77 6.88 0.30
CA SER A 301 20.62 7.91 -0.30
C SER A 301 20.80 7.78 -1.80
#